data_AF-X1MV72-F1
#
_entry.id   AF-X1MV72-F1
#
_cell.length_a   1.000
_cell.length_b   1.000
_cell.length_c   1.000
_cell.angle_alpha   90.00
_cell.angle_beta   90.00
_cell.angle_gamma   90.00
#
_symmetry.space_group_name_H-M   'P 1'
#
loop_
_entity.id
_entity.type
_entity.pdbx_description
1 polymer ?
#
loop_
_entity_poly.entity_id
_entity_poly.type
_entity_poly.pdbx_seq_one_letter_code
_entity_poly.pdbx_strand_id
1 'polypeptide(L)' 'SFHTMDKEIRSSWLAPLSWPTAIRSIAEGLVNVEAMVTHTCPLEEAEKAIINLRNRTDNPMKVQITP' A
#
# COMPACT_ATOMS: atom_id res chain seq x y z
N SER A 1 30.55 30.75 16.42
CA SER A 1 29.21 30.18 16.61
C SER A 1 29.09 28.99 15.67
N PHE A 2 29.01 27.78 16.20
CA PHE A 2 28.83 26.58 15.36
C PHE A 2 27.37 26.51 14.93
N HIS A 3 27.10 26.42 13.63
CA HIS A 3 25.74 26.28 13.12
C HIS A 3 25.18 24.90 13.47
N THR A 4 24.21 24.82 14.37
CA THR A 4 23.35 23.63 14.52
C THR A 4 22.36 23.60 13.35
N MET A 5 22.29 22.48 12.63
CA MET A 5 21.34 22.30 11.54
C MET A 5 19.92 22.10 12.11
N ASP A 6 19.01 23.03 11.82
CA ASP A 6 17.58 22.98 12.26
C ASP A 6 16.70 22.12 11.32
N LYS A 7 17.25 21.06 10.73
CA LYS A 7 16.52 20.16 9.82
C LYS A 7 16.94 18.72 10.06
N GLU A 8 15.95 17.84 10.11
CA GLU A 8 16.15 16.39 10.23
C GLU A 8 15.72 15.66 8.96
N ILE A 9 16.52 14.68 8.54
CA ILE A 9 16.12 13.69 7.54
C ILE A 9 15.73 12.43 8.29
N ARG A 10 14.47 12.01 8.16
CA ARG A 10 13.94 10.78 8.76
C ARG A 10 13.62 9.77 7.65
N SER A 11 13.99 8.52 7.88
CA SER A 11 13.66 7.39 7.00
C SER A 11 12.62 6.49 7.67
N SER A 12 11.80 5.84 6.87
CA SER A 12 10.85 4.83 7.30
C SER A 12 11.06 3.56 6.47
N TRP A 13 11.13 2.41 7.13
CA TRP A 13 11.32 1.13 6.49
C TRP A 13 10.29 0.13 7.00
N LEU A 14 9.48 -0.41 6.09
CA LEU A 14 8.39 -1.34 6.39
C LEU A 14 7.45 -0.78 7.48
N ALA A 15 7.01 -1.61 8.42
CA ALA A 15 5.95 -1.28 9.38
C ALA A 15 6.17 -1.90 10.77
N PRO A 16 7.28 -1.59 11.47
CA PRO A 16 7.54 -2.12 12.80
C PRO A 16 6.45 -1.64 13.78
N LEU A 17 5.79 -2.59 14.45
CA LEU A 17 4.73 -2.36 15.45
C LEU A 17 3.48 -1.59 14.96
N SER A 18 3.34 -1.35 13.65
CA SER A 18 2.23 -0.54 13.11
C SER A 18 0.93 -1.33 12.87
N TRP A 19 1.01 -2.66 12.75
CA TRP A 19 -0.13 -3.50 12.37
C TRP A 19 -1.33 -3.41 13.33
N PRO A 20 -1.17 -3.41 14.67
CA PRO A 20 -2.31 -3.28 15.58
C PRO A 20 -3.09 -1.98 15.37
N THR A 21 -2.38 -0.86 15.15
CA THR A 21 -3.00 0.43 14.86
C THR A 21 -3.69 0.42 13.50
N ALA A 22 -3.05 -0.11 12.46
CA ALA A 22 -3.63 -0.17 11.12
C ALA A 22 -4.93 -0.99 11.09
N ILE A 23 -4.94 -2.17 11.74
CA ILE A 23 -6.13 -3.03 11.83
C ILE A 23 -7.25 -2.30 12.57
N ARG A 24 -6.95 -1.63 13.69
CA ARG A 24 -7.95 -0.88 14.46
C ARG A 24 -8.55 0.26 13.63
N SER A 25 -7.73 1.01 12.90
CA SER A 25 -8.20 2.08 12.03
C SER A 25 -9.16 1.58 10.94
N ILE A 26 -8.93 0.39 10.39
CA ILE A 26 -9.86 -0.25 9.44
C ILE A 26 -11.13 -0.68 10.15
N ALA A 27 -11.02 -1.39 11.29
CA ALA A 27 -12.15 -1.93 12.02
C ALA A 27 -13.10 -0.85 12.56
N GLU A 28 -12.56 0.29 12.97
CA GLU A 28 -13.33 1.45 13.46
C GLU A 28 -13.83 2.35 12.32
N GLY A 29 -13.55 2.00 11.05
CA GLY A 29 -13.98 2.78 9.89
C GLY A 29 -13.26 4.13 9.74
N LEU A 30 -12.15 4.34 10.45
CA LEU A 30 -11.33 5.55 10.33
C LEU A 30 -10.65 5.63 8.96
N VAL A 31 -10.43 4.49 8.31
CA VAL A 31 -9.87 4.39 6.95
C VAL A 31 -10.61 3.33 6.14
N ASN A 32 -11.06 3.68 4.93
CA ASN A 32 -11.62 2.73 3.96
C ASN A 32 -10.53 2.28 2.97
N VAL A 33 -9.93 1.12 3.22
CA VAL A 33 -8.90 0.53 2.34
C VAL A 33 -9.50 -0.27 1.18
N GLU A 34 -10.77 -0.68 1.26
CA GLU A 34 -11.45 -1.45 0.21
C GLU A 34 -11.58 -0.63 -1.07
N ALA A 35 -11.85 0.68 -0.95
CA ALA A 35 -11.92 1.61 -2.08
C ALA A 35 -10.61 1.73 -2.89
N MET A 36 -9.48 1.22 -2.37
CA MET A 36 -8.21 1.21 -3.10
C MET A 36 -8.10 0.07 -4.11
N VAL A 37 -8.86 -1.02 -3.92
CA VAL A 37 -8.83 -2.18 -4.81
C VAL A 37 -9.57 -1.84 -6.09
N THR A 38 -8.83 -1.60 -7.18
CA THR A 38 -9.44 -1.26 -8.48
C THR A 38 -9.65 -2.49 -9.37
N HIS A 39 -8.92 -3.57 -9.11
CA HIS A 39 -9.02 -4.82 -9.86
C HIS A 39 -8.93 -6.02 -8.92
N THR A 40 -9.75 -7.02 -9.17
CA THR A 40 -9.66 -8.34 -8.54
C THR A 40 -9.55 -9.39 -9.64
N CYS A 41 -8.62 -10.33 -9.49
CA CYS A 41 -8.40 -11.38 -10.47
C CYS A 41 -8.09 -12.72 -9.79
N PRO A 42 -8.41 -13.85 -10.45
CA PRO A 42 -8.20 -15.16 -9.88
C PRO A 42 -6.71 -15.53 -9.92
N LEU A 43 -6.31 -16.50 -9.09
CA LEU A 43 -4.92 -16.90 -8.92
C LEU A 43 -4.26 -17.39 -10.22
N GLU A 44 -5.03 -18.03 -11.11
CA GLU A 44 -4.57 -18.49 -12.41
C GLU A 44 -4.11 -17.34 -13.33
N GLU A 45 -4.62 -16.13 -13.11
CA GLU A 45 -4.24 -14.93 -13.86
C GLU A 45 -3.15 -14.09 -13.18
N ALA A 46 -2.57 -14.55 -12.08
CA ALA A 46 -1.62 -13.75 -11.28
C ALA A 46 -0.42 -13.24 -12.10
N GLU A 47 0.16 -14.04 -13.00
CA GLU A 47 1.27 -13.59 -13.86
C GLU A 47 0.85 -12.42 -14.75
N LYS A 48 -0.27 -12.57 -15.46
CA LYS A 48 -0.84 -11.54 -16.32
C LYS A 48 -1.19 -10.28 -15.52
N ALA A 49 -1.75 -10.43 -14.31
CA ALA A 49 -2.06 -9.34 -13.42
C ALA A 49 -0.81 -8.54 -13.01
N ILE A 50 0.30 -9.23 -12.70
CA ILE A 50 1.59 -8.59 -12.37
C ILE A 50 2.13 -7.81 -13.58
N ILE A 51 2.09 -8.40 -14.77
CA ILE A 51 2.55 -7.74 -16.01
C ILE A 51 1.70 -6.51 -16.33
N ASN A 52 0.37 -6.62 -16.23
CA ASN A 52 -0.55 -5.50 -16.47
C ASN A 52 -0.37 -4.37 -15.46
N LEU A 53 -0.15 -4.70 -14.18
CA LEU A 53 0.15 -3.71 -13.15
C LEU A 53 1.47 -2.97 -13.45
N ARG A 54 2.52 -3.69 -13.86
CA ARG A 54 3.79 -3.09 -14.30
C ARG A 54 3.58 -2.14 -15.49
N ASN A 55 2.78 -2.56 -16.47
CA ASN A 55 2.50 -1.78 -17.68
C ASN A 55 1.46 -0.67 -17.44
N ARG A 56 0.87 -0.60 -16.24
CA ARG A 56 -0.25 0.29 -15.89
C ARG A 56 -1.44 0.20 -16.85
N THR A 57 -1.71 -0.99 -17.38
CA THR A 57 -2.89 -1.24 -18.22
C THR A 57 -4.15 -0.91 -17.46
N ASP A 58 -4.99 -0.02 -17.99
CA ASP A 58 -6.21 0.48 -17.33
C ASP A 58 -5.97 1.29 -16.04
N ASN A 59 -4.77 1.83 -15.86
CA ASN A 59 -4.40 2.74 -14.76
C ASN A 59 -4.78 2.24 -13.34
N PRO A 60 -4.33 1.04 -12.91
CA PRO A 60 -4.74 0.43 -11.65
C PRO A 60 -4.12 1.15 -10.43
N MET A 61 -4.83 1.12 -9.29
CA MET A 61 -4.31 1.59 -8.00
C MET A 61 -3.78 0.41 -7.17
N LYS A 62 -4.62 -0.59 -6.91
CA LYS A 62 -4.25 -1.84 -6.25
C LYS A 62 -4.97 -2.99 -6.93
N VAL A 63 -4.20 -4.02 -7.30
CA VAL A 63 -4.72 -5.29 -7.80
C VAL A 63 -4.71 -6.30 -6.66
N GLN A 64 -5.83 -6.99 -6.47
CA GLN A 64 -6.00 -8.08 -5.51
C GLN A 64 -6.08 -9.42 -6.26
N ILE A 65 -5.32 -10.41 -5.79
CA ILE A 65 -5.42 -11.79 -6.26
C ILE A 65 -6.31 -12.54 -5.28
N THR A 66 -7.30 -13.27 -5.78
CA THR A 66 -8.14 -14.17 -4.99
C THR A 66 -7.84 -15.63 -5.32
N PRO A 67 -7.86 -16.55 -4.33
CA PRO A 67 -7.66 -17.98 -4.55
C PRO A 67 -8.65 -18.59 -5.53
#